data_AF-A0A7J7UDV5-F1
#
_entry.id   AF-A0A7J7UDV5-F1
#
_cell.length_a   1.000
_cell.length_b   1.000
_cell.length_c   1.000
_cell.angle_alpha   90.00
_cell.angle_beta   90.00
_cell.angle_gamma   90.00
#
_symmetry.space_group_name_H-M   'P 1'
#
loop_
_entity.id
_entity.type
_entity.pdbx_description
1 polymer ?
#
loop_
_entity_poly.entity_id
_entity_poly.type
_entity_poly.pdbx_seq_one_letter_code
_entity_poly.pdbx_strand_id
1 'polypeptide(L)'
;MFSDAMALMNLDVKKMPLGKLSKQQIARGFEALEALEAALKGQEDGAGGRSLEDLSSHFYTLIPHNFGRSRPPPINSLELLRAKKDMLLVLADIELAQTLQAAPEEVEEVTHPLDRDYQLLRCQLQLLDPEATEYKVIHTYMKQTGGSPMELVLRHAWKVNRDGEGDRFQAHSTLGNRRLLWHGTNVAVVAAILTSGLRIMPHSGGRVGKGIYFASENSKSAGYVTTMSCGAHRIAYMFLAEVALGRENHIMADDHSLKQAPPGFDSVVARGRTEPDPTQDTELELDGRRVAVPQGRPTPCPEFSNSSFSQSEYLIYQESQCRLRYLLEVGF
;
A
#
# COMPACT_ATOMS: atom_id res chain seq x y z
N MET A 1 6.52 -7.68 -15.89
CA MET A 1 6.02 -7.15 -14.61
C MET A 1 6.01 -5.63 -14.56
N PHE A 2 7.14 -4.91 -14.36
CA PHE A 2 7.11 -3.44 -14.22
C PHE A 2 6.47 -2.73 -15.43
N SER A 3 6.82 -3.12 -16.65
CA SER A 3 6.21 -2.59 -17.88
C SER A 3 4.70 -2.84 -17.94
N ASP A 4 4.23 -3.98 -17.45
CA ASP A 4 2.81 -4.33 -17.44
C ASP A 4 2.05 -3.48 -16.41
N ALA A 5 2.64 -3.29 -15.21
CA ALA A 5 2.10 -2.39 -14.19
C ALA A 5 2.01 -0.94 -14.69
N MET A 6 3.05 -0.46 -15.40
CA MET A 6 3.03 0.85 -16.03
C MET A 6 1.93 0.97 -17.09
N ALA A 7 1.77 -0.06 -17.93
CA ALA A 7 0.72 -0.08 -18.96
C ALA A 7 -0.70 -0.07 -18.35
N LEU A 8 -0.93 -0.80 -17.25
CA LEU A 8 -2.22 -0.80 -16.52
C LEU A 8 -2.56 0.59 -15.96
N MET A 9 -1.56 1.43 -15.68
CA MET A 9 -1.72 2.82 -15.25
C MET A 9 -1.82 3.81 -16.43
N ASN A 10 -1.94 3.31 -17.67
CA ASN A 10 -1.98 4.07 -18.92
C ASN A 10 -0.69 4.83 -19.25
N LEU A 11 0.47 4.35 -18.81
CA LEU A 11 1.76 4.97 -19.15
C LEU A 11 2.28 4.50 -20.50
N ASP A 12 2.93 5.40 -21.23
CA ASP A 12 3.59 5.08 -22.50
C ASP A 12 4.99 4.51 -22.23
N VAL A 13 5.07 3.19 -22.04
CA VAL A 13 6.32 2.47 -21.79
C VAL A 13 7.34 2.62 -22.94
N LYS A 14 6.90 2.94 -24.16
CA LYS A 14 7.83 3.18 -25.28
C LYS A 14 8.53 4.54 -25.15
N LYS A 15 7.80 5.57 -24.70
CA LYS A 15 8.36 6.91 -24.45
C LYS A 15 9.07 7.03 -23.11
N MET A 16 8.68 6.21 -22.13
CA MET A 16 9.26 6.15 -20.80
C MET A 16 9.64 4.70 -20.47
N PRO A 17 10.69 4.15 -21.12
CA PRO A 17 11.18 2.81 -20.79
C PRO A 17 11.84 2.80 -19.40
N LEU A 18 11.86 1.62 -18.75
CA LEU A 18 12.34 1.46 -17.37
C LEU A 18 13.72 2.07 -17.13
N GLY A 19 14.69 1.83 -18.02
CA GLY A 19 16.06 2.37 -17.89
C GLY A 19 16.18 3.89 -18.11
N LYS A 20 15.10 4.60 -18.45
CA LYS A 20 15.06 6.07 -18.55
C LYS A 20 14.21 6.72 -17.46
N LEU A 21 13.57 5.93 -16.61
CA LEU A 21 12.81 6.46 -15.48
C LEU A 21 13.79 7.08 -14.47
N SER A 22 13.54 8.31 -14.04
CA SER A 22 14.44 9.03 -13.14
C SER A 22 13.67 9.75 -12.03
N LYS A 23 14.30 9.87 -10.85
CA LYS A 23 13.76 10.65 -9.71
C LYS A 23 13.38 12.07 -10.11
N GLN A 24 14.18 12.71 -10.96
CA GLN A 24 13.93 14.07 -11.41
C GLN A 24 12.65 14.17 -12.25
N GLN A 25 12.41 13.21 -13.16
CA GLN A 25 11.19 13.20 -13.96
C GLN A 25 9.94 13.00 -13.08
N ILE A 26 10.02 12.10 -12.10
CA ILE A 26 8.93 11.83 -11.15
C ILE A 26 8.66 13.06 -10.27
N ALA A 27 9.71 13.72 -9.77
CA ALA A 27 9.60 14.94 -8.98
C ALA A 27 8.89 16.07 -9.75
N ARG A 28 9.30 16.31 -10.99
CA ARG A 28 8.61 17.27 -11.88
C ARG A 28 7.16 16.89 -12.16
N GLY A 29 6.87 15.59 -12.23
CA GLY A 29 5.51 15.08 -12.31
C GLY A 29 4.67 15.49 -11.09
N PHE A 30 5.22 15.35 -9.87
CA PHE A 30 4.55 15.79 -8.65
C PHE A 30 4.34 17.30 -8.61
N GLU A 31 5.35 18.10 -8.97
CA GLU A 31 5.23 19.56 -9.08
C GLU A 31 4.08 19.97 -10.00
N ALA A 32 3.92 19.29 -11.15
CA ALA A 32 2.80 19.55 -12.06
C ALA A 32 1.43 19.18 -11.45
N LEU A 33 1.36 18.12 -10.64
CA LEU A 33 0.14 17.75 -9.91
C LEU A 33 -0.16 18.71 -8.75
N GLU A 34 0.85 19.28 -8.11
CA GLU A 34 0.66 20.32 -7.08
C GLU A 34 0.07 21.60 -7.67
N ALA A 35 0.54 22.02 -8.86
CA ALA A 35 -0.06 23.14 -9.58
C ALA A 35 -1.53 22.86 -9.94
N LEU A 36 -1.85 21.64 -10.42
CA LEU A 36 -3.23 21.22 -10.65
C LEU A 36 -4.08 21.24 -9.38
N GLU A 37 -3.51 20.83 -8.24
CA GLU A 37 -4.22 20.87 -6.96
C GLU A 37 -4.56 22.28 -6.50
N ALA A 38 -3.61 23.22 -6.65
CA ALA A 38 -3.82 24.63 -6.32
C ALA A 38 -4.93 25.24 -7.18
N ALA A 39 -4.90 24.98 -8.49
CA ALA A 39 -5.93 25.43 -9.43
C ALA A 39 -7.32 24.83 -9.08
N LEU A 40 -7.39 23.53 -8.76
CA LEU A 40 -8.66 22.87 -8.38
C LEU A 40 -9.26 23.41 -7.08
N LYS A 41 -8.43 23.87 -6.14
CA LYS A 41 -8.89 24.45 -4.87
C LYS A 41 -9.26 25.93 -4.98
N GLY A 42 -9.16 26.52 -6.18
CA GLY A 42 -9.38 27.96 -6.37
C GLY A 42 -8.36 28.82 -5.65
N GLN A 43 -7.15 28.30 -5.40
CA GLN A 43 -6.05 29.04 -4.76
C GLN A 43 -5.27 29.91 -5.76
N GLU A 44 -5.61 29.84 -7.05
CA GLU A 44 -5.11 30.76 -8.09
C GLU A 44 -6.08 31.95 -8.24
N ASP A 45 -5.89 32.98 -7.41
CA ASP A 45 -6.57 34.28 -7.56
C ASP A 45 -5.94 35.08 -8.70
N GLY A 46 -6.60 35.14 -9.87
CA GLY A 46 -6.31 36.15 -10.88
C GLY A 46 -6.66 35.75 -12.32
N ALA A 47 -6.99 36.75 -13.14
CA ALA A 47 -7.34 36.66 -14.56
C ALA A 47 -6.20 36.18 -15.50
N GLY A 48 -5.24 35.41 -14.98
CA GLY A 48 -4.07 34.88 -15.70
C GLY A 48 -3.60 33.49 -15.22
N GLY A 49 -4.37 32.79 -14.39
CA GLY A 49 -4.09 31.39 -14.03
C GLY A 49 -4.14 30.46 -15.25
N ARG A 50 -3.29 29.43 -15.28
CA ARG A 50 -3.29 28.46 -16.39
C ARG A 50 -4.56 27.62 -16.32
N SER A 51 -5.17 27.32 -17.46
CA SER A 51 -6.34 26.43 -17.49
C SER A 51 -5.98 25.04 -16.95
N LEU A 52 -6.97 24.31 -16.40
CA LEU A 52 -6.77 22.92 -15.99
C LEU A 52 -6.31 22.05 -17.16
N GLU A 53 -6.75 22.37 -18.38
CA GLU A 53 -6.33 21.74 -19.63
C GLU A 53 -4.84 21.95 -19.92
N ASP A 54 -4.33 23.17 -19.74
CA ASP A 54 -2.91 23.49 -19.97
C ASP A 54 -2.02 22.82 -18.93
N LEU A 55 -2.41 22.86 -17.65
CA LEU A 55 -1.70 22.17 -16.57
C LEU A 55 -1.73 20.64 -16.77
N SER A 56 -2.86 20.09 -17.19
CA SER A 56 -2.95 18.67 -17.56
C SER A 56 -2.05 18.32 -18.73
N SER A 57 -2.05 19.15 -19.79
CA SER A 57 -1.17 18.98 -20.95
C SER A 57 0.31 18.99 -20.55
N HIS A 58 0.69 19.90 -19.64
CA HIS A 58 2.03 19.96 -19.07
C HIS A 58 2.39 18.67 -18.33
N PHE A 59 1.50 18.18 -17.46
CA PHE A 59 1.69 16.91 -16.75
C PHE A 59 1.88 15.73 -17.72
N TYR A 60 1.05 15.59 -18.75
CA TYR A 60 1.16 14.50 -19.74
C TYR A 60 2.40 14.61 -20.63
N THR A 61 2.99 15.81 -20.75
CA THR A 61 4.28 16.01 -21.42
C THR A 61 5.43 15.50 -20.55
N LEU A 62 5.37 15.74 -19.24
CA LEU A 62 6.39 15.29 -18.28
C LEU A 62 6.29 13.78 -18.03
N ILE A 63 5.08 13.26 -17.93
CA ILE A 63 4.78 11.84 -17.67
C ILE A 63 4.01 11.28 -18.88
N PRO A 64 4.70 10.68 -19.85
CA PRO A 64 4.07 10.18 -21.07
C PRO A 64 3.00 9.13 -20.78
N HIS A 65 1.78 9.37 -21.25
CA HIS A 65 0.66 8.44 -21.17
C HIS A 65 0.26 7.92 -22.55
N ASN A 66 -0.31 6.72 -22.59
CA ASN A 66 -0.84 6.10 -23.80
C ASN A 66 -2.35 5.90 -23.66
N PHE A 67 -3.13 6.73 -24.37
CA PHE A 67 -4.58 6.61 -24.50
C PHE A 67 -4.99 6.15 -25.91
N GLY A 68 -4.10 5.46 -26.62
CA GLY A 68 -4.29 5.05 -28.01
C GLY A 68 -4.39 6.26 -28.94
N ARG A 69 -5.51 6.39 -29.66
CA ARG A 69 -5.78 7.51 -30.58
C ARG A 69 -6.51 8.68 -29.91
N SER A 70 -6.88 8.54 -28.64
CA SER A 70 -7.64 9.55 -27.90
C SER A 70 -6.72 10.57 -27.25
N ARG A 71 -7.21 11.81 -27.09
CA ARG A 71 -6.53 12.84 -26.30
C ARG A 71 -6.55 12.43 -24.82
N PRO A 72 -5.45 12.63 -24.07
CA PRO A 72 -5.46 12.49 -22.62
C PRO A 72 -6.58 13.31 -21.97
N PRO A 73 -7.32 12.76 -20.98
CA PRO A 73 -8.40 13.49 -20.31
C PRO A 73 -7.83 14.59 -19.39
N PRO A 74 -8.51 15.75 -19.26
CA PRO A 74 -8.10 16.78 -18.32
C PRO A 74 -8.22 16.27 -16.87
N ILE A 75 -7.25 16.62 -16.03
CA ILE A 75 -7.24 16.33 -14.59
C ILE A 75 -8.05 17.43 -13.90
N ASN A 76 -9.36 17.21 -13.79
CA ASN A 76 -10.33 18.23 -13.38
C ASN A 76 -11.12 17.88 -12.10
N SER A 77 -10.72 16.83 -11.39
CA SER A 77 -11.34 16.42 -10.13
C SER A 77 -10.28 16.01 -9.12
N LEU A 78 -10.60 16.16 -7.82
CA LEU A 78 -9.72 15.70 -6.75
C LEU A 78 -9.50 14.19 -6.78
N GLU A 79 -10.48 13.42 -7.26
CA GLU A 79 -10.37 11.97 -7.44
C GLU A 79 -9.33 11.62 -8.50
N LEU A 80 -9.42 12.24 -9.69
CA LEU A 80 -8.47 11.98 -10.77
C LEU A 80 -7.07 12.48 -10.41
N LEU A 81 -6.98 13.62 -9.71
CA LEU A 81 -5.71 14.12 -9.18
C LEU A 81 -5.05 13.12 -8.23
N ARG A 82 -5.81 12.56 -7.28
CA ARG A 82 -5.32 11.51 -6.35
C ARG A 82 -4.85 10.28 -7.11
N ALA A 83 -5.64 9.79 -8.06
CA ALA A 83 -5.25 8.65 -8.89
C ALA A 83 -3.92 8.88 -9.64
N LYS A 84 -3.65 10.13 -10.08
CA LYS A 84 -2.35 10.47 -10.70
C LYS A 84 -1.20 10.59 -9.71
N LYS A 85 -1.45 11.06 -8.47
CA LYS A 85 -0.46 11.04 -7.39
C LYS A 85 -0.10 9.60 -7.02
N ASP A 86 -1.10 8.74 -6.84
CA ASP A 86 -0.90 7.31 -6.54
C ASP A 86 -0.10 6.61 -7.63
N MET A 87 -0.38 6.92 -8.91
CA MET A 87 0.41 6.43 -10.03
C MET A 87 1.88 6.86 -9.96
N LEU A 88 2.17 8.13 -9.62
CA LEU A 88 3.55 8.59 -9.47
C LEU A 88 4.26 7.96 -8.26
N LEU A 89 3.53 7.65 -7.19
CA LEU A 89 4.08 6.91 -6.05
C LEU A 89 4.50 5.50 -6.45
N VAL A 90 3.69 4.79 -7.25
CA VAL A 90 4.07 3.49 -7.82
C VAL A 90 5.28 3.63 -8.73
N LEU A 91 5.35 4.66 -9.57
CA LEU A 91 6.53 4.92 -10.41
C LEU A 91 7.80 5.18 -9.60
N ALA A 92 7.71 5.90 -8.46
CA ALA A 92 8.84 6.13 -7.59
C ALA A 92 9.40 4.82 -7.02
N ASP A 93 8.53 3.87 -6.71
CA ASP A 93 8.93 2.56 -6.20
C ASP A 93 9.51 1.65 -7.30
N ILE A 94 9.03 1.76 -8.54
CA ILE A 94 9.66 1.12 -9.69
C ILE A 94 11.07 1.66 -9.91
N GLU A 95 11.24 2.99 -9.86
CA GLU A 95 12.55 3.65 -9.99
C GLU A 95 13.53 3.24 -8.89
N LEU A 96 13.03 3.13 -7.65
CA LEU A 96 13.81 2.62 -6.53
C LEU A 96 14.30 1.20 -6.80
N ALA A 97 13.41 0.30 -7.25
CA ALA A 97 13.77 -1.08 -7.56
C ALA A 97 14.81 -1.17 -8.69
N GLN A 98 14.69 -0.34 -9.72
CA GLN A 98 15.69 -0.25 -10.79
C GLN A 98 17.05 0.25 -10.26
N THR A 99 17.04 1.24 -9.37
CA THR A 99 18.27 1.76 -8.75
C THR A 99 18.96 0.72 -7.88
N LEU A 100 18.20 -0.09 -7.14
CA LEU A 100 18.74 -1.19 -6.32
C LEU A 100 19.48 -2.22 -7.19
N GLN A 101 18.89 -2.62 -8.33
CA GLN A 101 19.51 -3.58 -9.26
C GLN A 101 20.76 -3.03 -9.96
N ALA A 102 20.88 -1.71 -10.11
CA ALA A 102 22.02 -1.05 -10.73
C ALA A 102 23.23 -0.88 -9.79
N ALA A 103 23.13 -1.27 -8.52
CA ALA A 103 24.22 -1.13 -7.55
C ALA A 103 25.47 -1.94 -7.99
N PRO A 104 26.68 -1.34 -7.95
CA PRO A 104 27.91 -1.98 -8.40
C PRO A 104 28.29 -3.18 -7.51
N GLU A 105 28.90 -4.18 -8.12
CA GLU A 105 29.37 -5.40 -7.46
C GLU A 105 30.79 -5.19 -6.88
N GLU A 106 30.98 -5.54 -5.62
CA GLU A 106 32.29 -5.79 -5.01
C GLU A 106 32.37 -7.28 -4.65
N VAL A 107 32.50 -8.18 -5.63
CA VAL A 107 32.65 -9.62 -5.33
C VAL A 107 33.57 -10.33 -6.31
N GLU A 108 34.48 -11.18 -5.78
CA GLU A 108 35.43 -12.00 -6.55
C GLU A 108 34.79 -13.28 -7.13
N GLU A 109 33.65 -13.74 -6.60
CA GLU A 109 32.90 -14.92 -7.05
C GLU A 109 31.51 -14.55 -7.58
N VAL A 110 31.08 -15.25 -8.64
CA VAL A 110 29.80 -14.99 -9.33
C VAL A 110 28.64 -15.59 -8.51
N THR A 111 27.99 -14.76 -7.69
CA THR A 111 26.75 -15.09 -6.98
C THR A 111 25.59 -15.33 -7.97
N HIS A 112 24.69 -16.28 -7.67
CA HIS A 112 23.50 -16.49 -8.49
C HIS A 112 22.62 -15.22 -8.53
N PRO A 113 22.05 -14.82 -9.69
CA PRO A 113 21.33 -13.55 -9.80
C PRO A 113 20.16 -13.37 -8.83
N LEU A 114 19.41 -14.44 -8.52
CA LEU A 114 18.31 -14.37 -7.54
C LEU A 114 18.81 -14.17 -6.11
N ASP A 115 19.97 -14.74 -5.76
CA ASP A 115 20.56 -14.54 -4.44
C ASP A 115 21.04 -13.10 -4.29
N ARG A 116 21.61 -12.53 -5.36
CA ARG A 116 21.96 -11.10 -5.41
C ARG A 116 20.73 -10.22 -5.22
N ASP A 117 19.67 -10.43 -6.01
CA ASP A 117 18.44 -9.65 -5.90
C ASP A 117 17.80 -9.76 -4.51
N TYR A 118 17.80 -10.96 -3.93
CA TYR A 118 17.31 -11.17 -2.56
C TYR A 118 18.16 -10.44 -1.51
N GLN A 119 19.48 -10.48 -1.62
CA GLN A 119 20.39 -9.76 -0.72
C GLN A 119 20.20 -8.23 -0.79
N LEU A 120 19.92 -7.68 -1.97
CA LEU A 120 19.65 -6.25 -2.15
C LEU A 120 18.42 -5.78 -1.36
N LEU A 121 17.45 -6.66 -1.08
CA LEU A 121 16.26 -6.33 -0.29
C LEU A 121 16.60 -6.04 1.17
N ARG A 122 17.71 -6.59 1.70
CA ARG A 122 18.06 -6.56 3.14
C ARG A 122 16.87 -6.94 4.03
N CYS A 123 16.15 -7.96 3.57
CA CYS A 123 14.91 -8.42 4.19
C CYS A 123 14.89 -9.94 4.16
N GLN A 124 14.87 -10.56 5.34
CA GLN A 124 14.79 -11.99 5.45
C GLN A 124 13.35 -12.43 5.13
N LEU A 125 13.21 -13.37 4.19
CA LEU A 125 11.98 -14.06 3.86
C LEU A 125 12.14 -15.55 4.19
N GLN A 126 11.30 -16.05 5.09
CA GLN A 126 11.27 -17.47 5.44
C GLN A 126 9.91 -18.04 5.04
N LEU A 127 9.91 -19.00 4.10
CA LEU A 127 8.69 -19.67 3.68
C LEU A 127 8.08 -20.43 4.87
N LEU A 128 6.78 -20.24 5.08
CA LEU A 128 6.02 -20.93 6.12
C LEU A 128 5.59 -22.31 5.62
N ASP A 129 5.73 -23.30 6.51
CA ASP A 129 5.14 -24.61 6.32
C ASP A 129 3.60 -24.51 6.41
N PRO A 130 2.84 -25.04 5.44
CA PRO A 130 1.38 -25.09 5.50
C PRO A 130 0.82 -25.76 6.77
N GLU A 131 1.60 -26.64 7.41
CA GLU A 131 1.21 -27.30 8.65
C GLU A 131 1.46 -26.47 9.91
N ALA A 132 2.25 -25.38 9.81
CA ALA A 132 2.54 -24.49 10.92
C ALA A 132 1.26 -23.81 11.44
N THR A 133 1.16 -23.65 12.76
CA THR A 133 0.01 -23.01 13.41
C THR A 133 -0.23 -21.61 12.89
N GLU A 134 0.82 -20.80 12.71
CA GLU A 134 0.69 -19.44 12.17
C GLU A 134 0.14 -19.42 10.74
N TYR A 135 0.51 -20.40 9.90
CA TYR A 135 -0.04 -20.53 8.54
C TYR A 135 -1.55 -20.77 8.58
N LYS A 136 -2.02 -21.67 9.45
CA LYS A 136 -3.44 -22.01 9.61
C LYS A 136 -4.27 -20.80 10.10
N VAL A 137 -3.70 -19.99 11.00
CA VAL A 137 -4.31 -18.73 11.48
C VAL A 137 -4.42 -17.71 10.35
N ILE A 138 -3.35 -17.51 9.56
CA ILE A 138 -3.34 -16.59 8.40
C ILE A 138 -4.32 -17.03 7.33
N HIS A 139 -4.34 -18.33 7.00
CA HIS A 139 -5.25 -18.91 6.01
C HIS A 139 -6.71 -18.72 6.43
N THR A 140 -7.02 -18.95 7.71
CA THR A 140 -8.36 -18.73 8.27
C THR A 140 -8.75 -17.26 8.20
N TYR A 141 -7.84 -16.35 8.58
CA TYR A 141 -8.08 -14.91 8.50
C TYR A 141 -8.42 -14.46 7.07
N MET A 142 -7.63 -14.92 6.08
CA MET A 142 -7.85 -14.61 4.67
C MET A 142 -9.20 -15.12 4.16
N LYS A 143 -9.54 -16.37 4.51
CA LYS A 143 -10.78 -17.02 4.07
C LYS A 143 -12.02 -16.40 4.70
N GLN A 144 -12.00 -16.11 6.00
CA GLN A 144 -13.20 -15.65 6.71
C GLN A 144 -13.50 -14.17 6.46
N THR A 145 -12.45 -13.38 6.19
CA THR A 145 -12.59 -11.94 5.89
C THR A 145 -12.46 -11.60 4.40
N GLY A 146 -12.33 -12.65 3.57
CA GLY A 146 -12.49 -12.56 2.13
C GLY A 146 -13.95 -12.25 1.75
N GLY A 147 -14.14 -11.78 0.52
CA GLY A 147 -15.44 -11.36 0.00
C GLY A 147 -15.74 -12.03 -1.34
N SER A 148 -17.01 -12.22 -1.64
CA SER A 148 -17.49 -12.60 -2.99
C SER A 148 -17.35 -11.39 -3.92
N PRO A 149 -16.87 -11.52 -5.19
CA PRO A 149 -16.93 -12.72 -6.03
C PRO A 149 -15.58 -13.38 -6.39
N MET A 150 -14.44 -12.89 -5.88
CA MET A 150 -13.12 -13.47 -6.16
C MET A 150 -12.61 -14.22 -4.92
N GLU A 151 -12.71 -15.55 -4.95
CA GLU A 151 -12.15 -16.39 -3.89
C GLU A 151 -10.63 -16.45 -4.04
N LEU A 152 -9.92 -15.60 -3.30
CA LEU A 152 -8.47 -15.62 -3.26
C LEU A 152 -7.98 -16.96 -2.69
N VAL A 153 -7.03 -17.58 -3.38
CA VAL A 153 -6.41 -18.83 -2.95
C VAL A 153 -5.01 -18.54 -2.42
N LEU A 154 -4.75 -18.87 -1.15
CA LEU A 154 -3.43 -18.73 -0.55
C LEU A 154 -2.51 -19.79 -1.16
N ARG A 155 -1.43 -19.35 -1.81
CA ARG A 155 -0.42 -20.25 -2.40
C ARG A 155 0.76 -20.43 -1.47
N HIS A 156 1.34 -19.31 -1.06
CA HIS A 156 2.53 -19.26 -0.23
C HIS A 156 2.43 -18.13 0.78
N ALA A 157 3.04 -18.32 1.93
CA ALA A 157 3.21 -17.28 2.94
C ALA A 157 4.66 -17.29 3.41
N TRP A 158 5.28 -16.11 3.47
CA TRP A 158 6.62 -15.92 4.00
C TRP A 158 6.55 -15.07 5.26
N LYS A 159 7.26 -15.48 6.30
CA LYS A 159 7.60 -14.58 7.40
C LYS A 159 8.58 -13.54 6.91
N VAL A 160 8.28 -12.29 7.20
CA VAL A 160 9.06 -11.11 6.78
C VAL A 160 9.81 -10.59 8.00
N ASN A 161 11.12 -10.43 7.88
CA ASN A 161 11.95 -9.77 8.87
C ASN A 161 12.90 -8.79 8.17
N ARG A 162 12.45 -7.53 8.09
CA ARG A 162 13.18 -6.45 7.44
C ARG A 162 14.20 -5.82 8.38
N ASP A 163 15.39 -5.56 7.86
CA ASP A 163 16.47 -4.94 8.64
C ASP A 163 16.10 -3.56 9.19
N GLY A 164 16.46 -3.31 10.45
CA GLY A 164 16.14 -2.10 11.23
C GLY A 164 14.65 -1.89 11.57
N GLU A 165 13.72 -2.67 11.01
CA GLU A 165 12.28 -2.48 11.28
C GLU A 165 11.90 -2.89 12.71
N GLY A 166 12.52 -3.98 13.20
CA GLY A 166 12.35 -4.42 14.59
C GLY A 166 12.74 -3.33 15.58
N ASP A 167 13.90 -2.71 15.39
CA ASP A 167 14.45 -1.71 16.30
C ASP A 167 13.57 -0.47 16.39
N ARG A 168 13.15 0.10 15.24
CA ARG A 168 12.23 1.25 15.23
C ARG A 168 10.88 0.92 15.86
N PHE A 169 10.41 -0.32 15.71
CA PHE A 169 9.13 -0.78 16.23
C PHE A 169 9.16 -0.97 17.76
N GLN A 170 10.33 -1.25 18.35
CA GLN A 170 10.49 -1.32 19.81
C GLN A 170 10.20 0.00 20.53
N ALA A 171 10.27 1.14 19.82
CA ALA A 171 9.86 2.45 20.37
C ALA A 171 8.40 2.43 20.86
N HIS A 172 7.57 1.53 20.32
CA HIS A 172 6.17 1.36 20.67
C HIS A 172 5.94 0.15 21.59
N SER A 173 6.97 -0.43 22.17
CA SER A 173 6.87 -1.67 22.98
C SER A 173 5.89 -1.55 24.15
N THR A 174 5.72 -0.38 24.76
CA THR A 174 4.71 -0.15 25.81
C THR A 174 3.29 0.05 25.27
N LEU A 175 3.15 0.30 23.97
CA LEU A 175 1.87 0.46 23.31
C LEU A 175 1.19 -0.90 23.11
N GLY A 176 0.00 -1.03 23.70
CA GLY A 176 -0.88 -2.18 23.57
C GLY A 176 -1.75 -2.12 22.31
N ASN A 177 -2.86 -2.88 22.29
CA ASN A 177 -3.79 -2.97 21.16
C ASN A 177 -3.05 -3.23 19.83
N ARG A 178 -2.37 -4.37 19.78
CA ARG A 178 -1.62 -4.81 18.60
C ARG A 178 -2.50 -5.70 17.76
N ARG A 179 -2.63 -5.37 16.48
CA ARG A 179 -3.42 -6.16 15.53
C ARG A 179 -2.57 -6.54 14.32
N LEU A 180 -2.80 -7.74 13.80
CA LEU A 180 -2.30 -8.14 12.51
C LEU A 180 -3.32 -7.71 11.44
N LEU A 181 -2.93 -6.82 10.53
CA LEU A 181 -3.85 -6.20 9.58
C LEU A 181 -3.35 -6.31 8.14
N TRP A 182 -4.30 -6.36 7.20
CA TRP A 182 -4.04 -6.49 5.77
C TRP A 182 -3.56 -5.18 5.16
N HIS A 183 -2.60 -5.30 4.23
CA HIS A 183 -2.19 -4.24 3.31
C HIS A 183 -2.05 -4.82 1.91
N GLY A 184 -3.04 -4.59 1.06
CA GLY A 184 -2.99 -4.94 -0.36
C GLY A 184 -2.24 -3.89 -1.17
N THR A 185 -1.52 -4.31 -2.20
CA THR A 185 -0.64 -3.40 -2.93
C THR A 185 -0.38 -3.84 -4.37
N ASN A 186 0.24 -2.95 -5.14
CA ASN A 186 0.67 -3.26 -6.51
C ASN A 186 1.89 -4.18 -6.48
N VAL A 187 1.93 -5.22 -7.34
CA VAL A 187 3.09 -6.13 -7.43
C VAL A 187 4.40 -5.38 -7.73
N ALA A 188 4.31 -4.25 -8.44
CA ALA A 188 5.45 -3.38 -8.75
C ALA A 188 6.06 -2.67 -7.53
N VAL A 189 5.37 -2.60 -6.40
CA VAL A 189 5.90 -1.93 -5.20
C VAL A 189 6.39 -2.89 -4.12
N VAL A 190 6.19 -4.21 -4.29
CA VAL A 190 6.57 -5.24 -3.31
C VAL A 190 8.06 -5.15 -2.97
N ALA A 191 8.94 -5.06 -3.97
CA ALA A 191 10.39 -4.94 -3.75
C ALA A 191 10.75 -3.68 -2.95
N ALA A 192 10.10 -2.54 -3.25
CA ALA A 192 10.31 -1.28 -2.54
C ALA A 192 9.84 -1.37 -1.07
N ILE A 193 8.69 -2.02 -0.82
CA ILE A 193 8.16 -2.27 0.53
C ILE A 193 9.07 -3.23 1.31
N LEU A 194 9.56 -4.30 0.70
CA LEU A 194 10.50 -5.22 1.35
C LEU A 194 11.83 -4.53 1.71
N THR A 195 12.27 -3.58 0.88
CA THR A 195 13.52 -2.85 1.14
C THR A 195 13.35 -1.74 2.19
N SER A 196 12.29 -0.95 2.08
CA SER A 196 12.13 0.32 2.83
C SER A 196 11.05 0.29 3.90
N GLY A 197 10.24 -0.77 3.95
CA GLY A 197 9.00 -0.83 4.72
C GLY A 197 7.85 -0.06 4.08
N LEU A 198 6.69 -0.11 4.73
CA LEU A 198 5.57 0.78 4.41
C LEU A 198 5.92 2.22 4.80
N ARG A 199 5.68 3.16 3.89
CA ARG A 199 6.13 4.56 3.99
C ARG A 199 4.99 5.56 3.92
N ILE A 200 5.15 6.70 4.58
CA ILE A 200 4.23 7.84 4.48
C ILE A 200 4.84 8.86 3.49
N MET A 201 4.54 8.68 2.21
CA MET A 201 5.14 9.49 1.14
C MET A 201 4.58 10.93 1.09
N PRO A 202 5.35 11.94 0.65
CA PRO A 202 4.94 13.35 0.66
C PRO A 202 3.54 13.65 0.14
N HIS A 203 3.17 13.04 -1.00
CA HIS A 203 1.89 13.26 -1.68
C HIS A 203 0.90 12.10 -1.52
N SER A 204 1.16 11.15 -0.61
CA SER A 204 0.16 10.12 -0.29
C SER A 204 -1.01 10.72 0.46
N GLY A 205 -2.18 10.11 0.29
CA GLY A 205 -3.39 10.54 0.97
C GLY A 205 -4.57 9.68 0.54
N GLY A 206 -5.63 9.71 1.34
CA GLY A 206 -6.84 8.96 1.05
C GLY A 206 -8.02 9.53 1.81
N ARG A 207 -9.01 8.68 2.08
CA ARG A 207 -10.25 9.04 2.78
C ARG A 207 -10.02 9.50 4.22
N VAL A 208 -8.89 9.13 4.81
CA VAL A 208 -8.53 9.40 6.21
C VAL A 208 -7.15 10.09 6.29
N GLY A 209 -6.82 10.84 5.25
CA GLY A 209 -5.62 11.68 5.19
C GLY A 209 -4.34 10.92 4.86
N LYS A 210 -3.21 11.43 5.32
CA LYS A 210 -1.85 11.00 4.97
C LYS A 210 -1.27 10.10 6.06
N GLY A 211 -1.45 8.80 5.91
CA GLY A 211 -0.93 7.77 6.82
C GLY A 211 -0.71 6.45 6.10
N ILE A 212 -0.41 5.40 6.86
CA ILE A 212 -0.36 4.03 6.35
C ILE A 212 -1.73 3.40 6.59
N TYR A 213 -2.33 2.89 5.51
CA TYR A 213 -3.67 2.31 5.52
C TYR A 213 -3.60 0.80 5.65
N PHE A 214 -4.42 0.27 6.55
CA PHE A 214 -4.65 -1.16 6.72
C PHE A 214 -6.14 -1.47 6.75
N ALA A 215 -6.49 -2.75 6.56
CA ALA A 215 -7.85 -3.23 6.73
C ALA A 215 -7.89 -4.47 7.61
N SER A 216 -8.93 -4.59 8.42
CA SER A 216 -9.25 -5.84 9.13
C SER A 216 -9.90 -6.86 8.19
N GLU A 217 -10.50 -6.43 7.08
CA GLU A 217 -11.14 -7.30 6.10
C GLU A 217 -10.24 -7.51 4.88
N ASN A 218 -9.89 -8.77 4.58
CA ASN A 218 -9.06 -9.13 3.42
C ASN A 218 -9.63 -8.58 2.11
N SER A 219 -10.95 -8.68 1.91
CA SER A 219 -11.62 -8.19 0.70
C SER A 219 -11.41 -6.69 0.41
N LYS A 220 -11.34 -5.86 1.46
CA LYS A 220 -11.05 -4.43 1.32
C LYS A 220 -9.64 -4.22 0.78
N SER A 221 -8.65 -4.89 1.37
CA SER A 221 -7.26 -4.80 0.93
C SER A 221 -7.04 -5.42 -0.45
N ALA A 222 -7.73 -6.51 -0.78
CA ALA A 222 -7.68 -7.16 -2.09
C ALA A 222 -8.09 -6.22 -3.24
N GLY A 223 -8.96 -5.23 -2.98
CA GLY A 223 -9.32 -4.19 -3.96
C GLY A 223 -8.16 -3.30 -4.41
N TYR A 224 -7.05 -3.26 -3.67
CA TYR A 224 -5.85 -2.47 -3.99
C TYR A 224 -4.73 -3.30 -4.62
N VAL A 225 -4.98 -4.60 -4.83
CA VAL A 225 -4.02 -5.53 -5.39
C VAL A 225 -4.04 -5.45 -6.91
N THR A 226 -2.86 -5.38 -7.53
CA THR A 226 -2.72 -5.57 -8.98
C THR A 226 -2.18 -6.96 -9.28
N THR A 227 -2.88 -7.70 -10.13
CA THR A 227 -2.49 -9.06 -10.50
C THR A 227 -1.46 -9.08 -11.63
N MET A 228 -0.63 -10.10 -11.65
CA MET A 228 0.26 -10.44 -12.77
C MET A 228 -0.15 -11.78 -13.37
N SER A 229 -0.23 -11.83 -14.70
CA SER A 229 -0.44 -13.08 -15.43
C SER A 229 0.85 -13.89 -15.49
N CYS A 230 0.79 -15.14 -15.04
CA CYS A 230 1.86 -16.14 -15.12
C CYS A 230 1.28 -17.40 -15.79
N GLY A 231 1.43 -17.47 -17.12
CA GLY A 231 0.79 -18.52 -17.91
C GLY A 231 -0.74 -18.46 -17.78
N ALA A 232 -1.35 -19.57 -17.32
CA ALA A 232 -2.79 -19.66 -17.08
C ALA A 232 -3.23 -19.09 -15.71
N HIS A 233 -2.28 -18.70 -14.85
CA HIS A 233 -2.58 -18.22 -13.51
C HIS A 233 -2.48 -16.71 -13.41
N ARG A 234 -3.27 -16.13 -12.51
CA ARG A 234 -3.06 -14.77 -12.01
C ARG A 234 -2.55 -14.85 -10.59
N ILE A 235 -1.45 -14.17 -10.33
CA ILE A 235 -0.85 -14.08 -8.99
C ILE A 235 -0.83 -12.65 -8.51
N ALA A 236 -0.84 -12.49 -7.20
CA ALA A 236 -0.72 -11.23 -6.51
C ALA A 236 -0.04 -11.41 -5.16
N TYR A 237 0.34 -10.28 -4.57
CA TYR A 237 0.95 -10.24 -3.26
C TYR A 237 0.19 -9.32 -2.31
N MET A 238 0.07 -9.75 -1.06
CA MET A 238 -0.51 -8.97 0.04
C MET A 238 0.39 -9.07 1.27
N PHE A 239 0.40 -8.01 2.08
CA PHE A 239 1.13 -8.02 3.35
C PHE A 239 0.16 -8.17 4.52
N LEU A 240 0.64 -8.83 5.57
CA LEU A 240 0.13 -8.70 6.92
C LEU A 240 1.18 -8.00 7.77
N ALA A 241 0.78 -6.90 8.40
CA ALA A 241 1.64 -6.13 9.29
C ALA A 241 1.11 -6.18 10.72
N GLU A 242 2.01 -6.29 11.69
CA GLU A 242 1.68 -6.00 13.08
C GLU A 242 1.62 -4.48 13.25
N VAL A 243 0.47 -3.99 13.69
CA VAL A 243 0.22 -2.56 13.89
C VAL A 243 -0.04 -2.30 15.36
N ALA A 244 0.77 -1.43 15.96
CA ALA A 244 0.57 -0.96 17.34
C ALA A 244 -0.42 0.22 17.32
N LEU A 245 -1.71 -0.08 17.45
CA LEU A 245 -2.78 0.90 17.32
C LEU A 245 -2.94 1.78 18.56
N GLY A 246 -2.54 1.29 19.73
CA GLY A 246 -2.69 2.04 20.98
C GLY A 246 -4.15 2.44 21.23
N ARG A 247 -4.34 3.70 21.64
CA ARG A 247 -5.66 4.28 21.81
C ARG A 247 -6.20 4.78 20.46
N GLU A 248 -7.31 4.20 20.04
CA GLU A 248 -7.93 4.47 18.74
C GLU A 248 -8.89 5.66 18.79
N ASN A 249 -8.79 6.57 17.82
CA ASN A 249 -9.83 7.56 17.54
C ASN A 249 -10.74 7.05 16.43
N HIS A 250 -12.03 6.87 16.71
CA HIS A 250 -13.00 6.36 15.72
C HIS A 250 -13.68 7.49 14.96
N ILE A 251 -13.74 7.36 13.63
CA ILE A 251 -14.46 8.29 12.75
C ILE A 251 -15.44 7.54 11.84
N MET A 252 -16.47 8.24 11.37
CA MET A 252 -17.53 7.70 10.50
C MET A 252 -17.68 8.46 9.17
N ALA A 253 -16.95 9.56 9.00
CA ALA A 253 -16.95 10.41 7.81
C ALA A 253 -15.51 10.58 7.31
N ASP A 254 -15.35 10.73 5.99
CA ASP A 254 -14.06 11.03 5.37
C ASP A 254 -13.44 12.30 5.98
N ASP A 255 -12.14 12.22 6.31
CA ASP A 255 -11.31 13.37 6.65
C ASP A 255 -9.97 13.25 5.92
N HIS A 256 -9.94 13.85 4.73
CA HIS A 256 -8.75 13.88 3.88
C HIS A 256 -7.60 14.73 4.44
N SER A 257 -7.84 15.52 5.48
CA SER A 257 -6.87 16.49 6.01
C SER A 257 -5.95 15.92 7.07
N LEU A 258 -6.29 14.76 7.64
CA LEU A 258 -5.52 14.14 8.73
C LEU A 258 -4.08 13.87 8.34
N LYS A 259 -3.15 14.23 9.24
CA LYS A 259 -1.71 13.98 9.11
C LYS A 259 -1.10 13.35 10.37
N GLN A 260 -1.90 13.23 11.42
CA GLN A 260 -1.58 12.65 12.72
C GLN A 260 -2.87 12.24 13.41
N ALA A 261 -2.77 11.33 14.39
CA ALA A 261 -3.90 11.05 15.27
C ALA A 261 -4.23 12.29 16.14
N PRO A 262 -5.50 12.50 16.53
CA PRO A 262 -5.86 13.59 17.45
C PRO A 262 -5.13 13.49 18.80
N PRO A 263 -4.97 14.59 19.55
CA PRO A 263 -4.30 14.56 20.84
C PRO A 263 -4.88 13.52 21.81
N GLY A 264 -4.01 12.68 22.37
CA GLY A 264 -4.41 11.61 23.29
C GLY A 264 -4.84 10.30 22.61
N PHE A 265 -4.66 10.19 21.29
CA PHE A 265 -4.84 8.98 20.49
C PHE A 265 -3.57 8.65 19.72
N ASP A 266 -3.38 7.37 19.40
CA ASP A 266 -2.20 6.86 18.71
C ASP A 266 -2.51 6.44 17.27
N SER A 267 -3.79 6.22 16.96
CA SER A 267 -4.27 5.80 15.64
C SER A 267 -5.66 6.39 15.34
N VAL A 268 -6.03 6.36 14.06
CA VAL A 268 -7.41 6.65 13.62
C VAL A 268 -7.98 5.39 12.99
N VAL A 269 -9.20 5.04 13.37
CA VAL A 269 -9.95 3.95 12.73
C VAL A 269 -11.22 4.54 12.13
N ALA A 270 -11.27 4.59 10.81
CA ALA A 270 -12.50 4.88 10.10
C ALA A 270 -13.37 3.63 10.14
N ARG A 271 -14.38 3.63 11.01
CA ARG A 271 -15.16 2.44 11.33
C ARG A 271 -16.12 2.09 10.20
N GLY A 272 -16.02 0.85 9.72
CA GLY A 272 -16.93 0.29 8.74
C GLY A 272 -18.31 -0.01 9.32
N ARG A 273 -19.27 -0.25 8.43
CA ARG A 273 -20.57 -0.85 8.80
C ARG A 273 -20.42 -2.31 9.20
N THR A 274 -19.33 -2.95 8.82
CA THR A 274 -18.95 -4.30 9.24
C THR A 274 -17.57 -4.31 9.89
N GLU A 275 -17.36 -5.32 10.74
CA GLU A 275 -16.06 -5.67 11.31
C GLU A 275 -16.02 -7.21 11.46
N PRO A 276 -14.88 -7.88 11.23
CA PRO A 276 -14.72 -9.29 11.61
C PRO A 276 -15.18 -9.52 13.05
N ASP A 277 -15.99 -10.56 13.28
CA ASP A 277 -16.55 -10.88 14.60
C ASP A 277 -15.45 -10.94 15.68
N PRO A 278 -15.36 -9.95 16.59
CA PRO A 278 -14.28 -9.87 17.56
C PRO A 278 -14.29 -11.00 18.59
N THR A 279 -15.42 -11.71 18.75
CA THR A 279 -15.51 -12.85 19.67
C THR A 279 -14.75 -14.07 19.17
N GLN A 280 -14.38 -14.08 17.88
CA GLN A 280 -13.60 -15.12 17.24
C GLN A 280 -12.13 -14.73 17.07
N ASP A 281 -11.70 -13.55 17.54
CA ASP A 281 -10.30 -13.16 17.48
C ASP A 281 -9.42 -14.20 18.20
N THR A 282 -8.32 -14.55 17.54
CA THR A 282 -7.22 -15.31 18.16
C THR A 282 -6.00 -14.40 18.31
N GLU A 283 -4.92 -14.93 18.86
CA GLU A 283 -3.69 -14.18 18.99
C GLU A 283 -2.49 -14.99 18.52
N LEU A 284 -1.51 -14.30 17.95
CA LEU A 284 -0.17 -14.81 17.71
C LEU A 284 0.81 -14.14 18.67
N GLU A 285 1.79 -14.90 19.16
CA GLU A 285 2.92 -14.34 19.88
C GLU A 285 4.01 -13.94 18.88
N LEU A 286 4.24 -12.64 18.75
CA LEU A 286 5.24 -12.07 17.85
C LEU A 286 6.25 -11.26 18.68
N ASP A 287 7.47 -11.79 18.79
CA ASP A 287 8.56 -11.25 19.63
C ASP A 287 8.14 -10.97 21.08
N GLY A 288 7.45 -11.94 21.70
CA GLY A 288 6.98 -11.85 23.08
C GLY A 288 5.77 -10.92 23.27
N ARG A 289 5.10 -10.50 22.19
CA ARG A 289 3.88 -9.68 22.24
C ARG A 289 2.70 -10.45 21.68
N ARG A 290 1.58 -10.37 22.40
CA ARG A 290 0.28 -10.89 21.94
C ARG A 290 -0.28 -9.92 20.90
N VAL A 291 -0.55 -10.44 19.70
CA VAL A 291 -1.07 -9.68 18.56
C VAL A 291 -2.39 -10.30 18.14
N ALA A 292 -3.47 -9.53 18.20
CA ALA A 292 -4.80 -9.99 17.82
C ALA A 292 -4.88 -10.23 16.30
N VAL A 293 -5.47 -11.36 15.92
CA VAL A 293 -5.69 -11.76 14.53
C VAL A 293 -7.16 -12.13 14.37
N PRO A 294 -7.94 -11.40 13.55
CA PRO A 294 -9.33 -11.75 13.34
C PRO A 294 -9.51 -13.11 12.68
N GLN A 295 -10.46 -13.90 13.17
CA GLN A 295 -10.84 -15.19 12.55
C GLN A 295 -12.33 -15.25 12.18
N GLY A 296 -13.12 -14.29 12.66
CA GLY A 296 -14.54 -14.21 12.38
C GLY A 296 -14.87 -13.69 10.99
N ARG A 297 -16.07 -14.02 10.50
CA ARG A 297 -16.63 -13.34 9.32
C ARG A 297 -17.02 -11.90 9.69
N PRO A 298 -17.02 -10.97 8.73
CA PRO A 298 -17.55 -9.63 8.95
C PRO A 298 -19.01 -9.68 9.41
N THR A 299 -19.32 -9.00 10.51
CA THR A 299 -20.66 -8.86 11.06
C THR A 299 -21.07 -7.38 11.10
N PRO A 300 -22.36 -7.04 10.94
CA PRO A 300 -22.81 -5.66 11.03
C PRO A 300 -22.48 -5.06 12.39
N CYS A 301 -21.99 -3.82 12.39
CA CYS A 301 -21.73 -3.02 13.60
C CYS A 301 -22.85 -1.98 13.76
N PRO A 302 -23.86 -2.19 14.64
CA PRO A 302 -25.02 -1.30 14.74
C PRO A 302 -24.66 0.16 15.06
N GLU A 303 -23.65 0.36 15.89
CA GLU A 303 -23.12 1.68 16.26
C GLU A 303 -22.61 2.48 15.05
N PHE A 304 -22.07 1.80 14.04
CA PHE A 304 -21.48 2.42 12.84
C PHE A 304 -22.33 2.22 11.57
N SER A 305 -23.61 1.88 11.73
CA SER A 305 -24.55 1.62 10.62
C SER A 305 -24.67 2.80 9.63
N ASN A 306 -24.54 4.03 10.13
CA ASN A 306 -24.57 5.26 9.33
C ASN A 306 -23.19 5.72 8.84
N SER A 307 -22.15 4.89 8.99
CA SER A 307 -20.81 5.24 8.52
C SER A 307 -20.77 5.39 6.99
N SER A 308 -19.97 6.34 6.53
CA SER A 308 -19.58 6.47 5.12
C SER A 308 -18.62 5.37 4.66
N PHE A 309 -18.07 4.58 5.58
CA PHE A 309 -17.18 3.47 5.30
C PHE A 309 -17.97 2.15 5.34
N SER A 310 -17.95 1.38 4.25
CA SER A 310 -18.54 0.04 4.24
C SER A 310 -17.77 -0.93 5.13
N GLN A 311 -16.44 -0.89 5.04
CA GLN A 311 -15.48 -1.71 5.78
C GLN A 311 -14.46 -0.79 6.47
N SER A 312 -13.92 -1.22 7.61
CA SER A 312 -13.02 -0.39 8.41
C SER A 312 -11.67 -0.11 7.71
N GLU A 313 -11.17 1.11 7.85
CA GLU A 313 -9.81 1.51 7.48
C GLU A 313 -9.04 1.90 8.74
N TYR A 314 -7.93 1.21 9.01
CA TYR A 314 -7.06 1.42 10.17
C TYR A 314 -5.85 2.25 9.76
N LEU A 315 -5.60 3.35 10.46
CA LEU A 315 -4.54 4.29 10.12
C LEU A 315 -3.58 4.56 11.26
N ILE A 316 -2.30 4.53 10.90
CA ILE A 316 -1.20 5.06 11.68
C ILE A 316 -0.51 6.18 10.90
N TYR A 317 0.06 7.13 11.64
CA TYR A 317 0.70 8.32 11.09
C TYR A 317 2.20 8.38 11.37
N GLN A 318 2.76 7.29 11.91
CA GLN A 318 4.19 7.09 12.11
C GLN A 318 4.58 5.72 11.56
N GLU A 319 5.57 5.66 10.68
CA GLU A 319 6.02 4.40 10.06
C GLU A 319 6.51 3.38 11.08
N SER A 320 7.04 3.84 12.22
CA SER A 320 7.49 3.00 13.32
C SER A 320 6.36 2.27 14.04
N GLN A 321 5.07 2.63 13.85
CA GLN A 321 3.93 1.93 14.45
C GLN A 321 3.51 0.66 13.70
N CYS A 322 4.16 0.32 12.58
CA CYS A 322 3.96 -0.96 11.91
C CYS A 322 5.27 -1.73 11.72
N ARG A 323 5.13 -3.05 11.70
CA ARG A 323 6.17 -3.99 11.28
C ARG A 323 5.59 -5.02 10.34
N LEU A 324 6.24 -5.23 9.19
CA LEU A 324 5.89 -6.31 8.28
C LEU A 324 6.15 -7.64 8.96
N ARG A 325 5.15 -8.52 8.94
CA ARG A 325 5.25 -9.85 9.54
C ARG A 325 5.12 -10.94 8.52
N TYR A 326 4.23 -10.78 7.55
CA TYR A 326 4.03 -11.79 6.51
C TYR A 326 3.81 -11.17 5.13
N LEU A 327 4.32 -11.85 4.11
CA LEU A 327 4.04 -11.65 2.70
C LEU A 327 3.29 -12.87 2.19
N LEU A 328 2.19 -12.68 1.48
CA LEU A 328 1.34 -13.75 0.98
C LEU A 328 1.31 -13.69 -0.54
N GLU A 329 1.59 -14.82 -1.20
CA GLU A 329 1.25 -15.01 -2.60
C GLU A 329 -0.18 -15.57 -2.68
N VAL A 330 -1.04 -14.88 -3.41
CA VAL A 330 -2.43 -15.27 -3.61
C VAL A 330 -2.72 -15.47 -5.09
N GLY A 331 -3.51 -16.50 -5.39
CA GLY A 331 -4.05 -16.79 -6.71
C GLY A 331 -5.51 -16.37 -6.85
N PHE A 332 -5.97 -16.31 -8.10
CA PHE A 332 -7.34 -16.01 -8.50
C PHE A 332 -7.95 -17.13 -9.34
#